data_AF-A0A414MAH0-F1
#
_entry.id   AF-A0A414MAH0-F1
#
_cell.length_a   1.000
_cell.length_b   1.000
_cell.length_c   1.000
_cell.angle_alpha   90.00
_cell.angle_beta   90.00
_cell.angle_gamma   90.00
#
_symmetry.space_group_name_H-M   'P 1'
#
loop_
_entity.id
_entity.type
_entity.pdbx_description
1 polymer ?
#
loop_
_entity_poly.entity_id
_entity_poly.type
_entity_poly.pdbx_seq_one_letter_code
_entity_poly.pdbx_strand_id
1 'polypeptide(L)'
;MNFYTPVELPGSLPQLTHADRLMLFGSCFATHIGMRLTNAKFRCDVNPYGVLYNPLSISAALREIVEGKRYAQDDLFFFRECWHSPMHHGDFSSSSVEETLRIINERIASAHNTVFNADCLLLTFGTAWVYEQKHTGRIVGNCHKQPEKEFTRRRLEVDEIVLDYTSLLSGLLARNLDLKVIFTVSPIRHVRDGLHANQLSKATLLLAVDRLQAAFPENVFYFPAYELVLDELRDYRFYAEDMVHPSEVAVQYVWERFSSACFSAETLQIIEESENIRRALAHKPFHPGSEEYKRFLGQIVLKIDRLNGKYPYLDFQKERELCHIRLKI
;
A
#
# COMPACT_ATOMS: atom_id res chain seq x y z
N MET A 1 37.08 -1.29 3.04
CA MET A 1 36.53 -2.24 2.05
C MET A 1 35.03 -2.24 2.26
N ASN A 2 34.23 -1.87 1.25
CA ASN A 2 32.77 -1.97 1.34
C ASN A 2 32.38 -3.43 1.07
N PHE A 3 31.69 -4.06 2.02
CA PHE A 3 31.32 -5.48 1.96
C PHE A 3 29.94 -5.73 1.34
N TYR A 4 29.32 -4.71 0.75
CA TYR A 4 28.05 -4.84 0.03
C TYR A 4 28.04 -3.93 -1.21
N THR A 5 27.25 -4.31 -2.22
CA THR A 5 27.00 -3.51 -3.42
C THR A 5 25.65 -2.83 -3.25
N PRO A 6 25.61 -1.49 -3.09
CA PRO A 6 24.35 -0.81 -2.93
C PRO A 6 23.53 -0.84 -4.23
N VAL A 7 22.23 -1.07 -4.10
CA VAL A 7 21.24 -0.82 -5.14
C VAL A 7 21.12 0.70 -5.30
N GLU A 8 21.37 1.17 -6.51
CA GLU A 8 21.23 2.58 -6.84
C GLU A 8 19.75 2.96 -6.86
N LEU A 9 19.41 4.02 -6.12
CA LEU A 9 18.05 4.56 -6.12
C LEU A 9 17.93 5.57 -7.27
N PRO A 10 16.86 5.53 -8.08
CA PRO A 10 16.67 6.48 -9.15
C PRO A 10 16.57 7.92 -8.60
N GLY A 11 17.48 8.80 -9.03
CA GLY A 11 17.47 10.21 -8.60
C GLY A 11 16.27 11.01 -9.12
N SER A 12 15.48 10.44 -10.03
CA SER A 12 14.27 11.04 -10.60
C SER A 12 12.99 10.74 -9.81
N LEU A 13 13.05 9.98 -8.71
CA LEU A 13 11.88 9.72 -7.89
C LEU A 13 11.24 11.04 -7.38
N PRO A 14 9.90 11.15 -7.39
CA PRO A 14 9.23 12.37 -7.00
C PRO A 14 9.44 12.66 -5.51
N GLN A 15 9.56 13.95 -5.18
CA GLN A 15 9.66 14.42 -3.80
C GLN A 15 8.26 14.52 -3.20
N LEU A 16 7.94 13.59 -2.31
CA LEU A 16 6.66 13.52 -1.62
C LEU A 16 6.68 14.33 -0.32
N THR A 17 5.53 14.92 0.02
CA THR A 17 5.32 15.73 1.21
C THR A 17 4.03 15.34 1.93
N HIS A 18 3.86 15.80 3.17
CA HIS A 18 2.63 15.59 3.94
C HIS A 18 1.39 16.31 3.38
N ALA A 19 1.57 17.24 2.44
CA ALA A 19 0.45 17.87 1.74
C ALA A 19 -0.17 16.94 0.70
N ASP A 20 0.63 16.03 0.14
CA ASP A 20 0.26 15.13 -0.94
C ASP A 20 -0.76 14.08 -0.48
N ARG A 21 -1.69 13.77 -1.37
CA ARG A 21 -2.66 12.68 -1.23
C ARG A 21 -2.11 11.44 -1.92
N LEU A 22 -1.81 10.44 -1.12
CA LEU A 22 -1.23 9.18 -1.58
C LEU A 22 -2.32 8.11 -1.65
N MET A 23 -2.36 7.37 -2.75
CA MET A 23 -3.21 6.18 -2.89
C MET A 23 -2.32 4.96 -3.14
N LEU A 24 -2.51 3.90 -2.35
CA LEU A 24 -1.64 2.74 -2.37
C LEU A 24 -2.42 1.48 -2.73
N PHE A 25 -1.90 0.70 -3.67
CA PHE A 25 -2.45 -0.60 -4.06
C PHE A 25 -1.36 -1.65 -4.13
N GLY A 26 -1.65 -2.86 -3.68
CA GLY A 26 -0.78 -3.98 -3.95
C GLY A 26 -0.78 -5.07 -2.90
N SER A 27 0.33 -5.83 -2.91
CA SER A 27 0.59 -6.95 -1.99
C SER A 27 0.59 -6.55 -0.51
N CYS A 28 0.72 -7.51 0.41
CA CYS A 28 0.90 -7.24 1.84
C CYS A 28 2.04 -6.25 2.12
N PHE A 29 3.09 -6.25 1.32
CA PHE A 29 4.18 -5.29 1.41
C PHE A 29 3.71 -3.84 1.25
N ALA A 30 2.75 -3.59 0.36
CA ALA A 30 2.12 -2.28 0.18
C ALA A 30 1.41 -1.83 1.48
N THR A 31 0.75 -2.76 2.18
CA THR A 31 0.12 -2.47 3.48
C THR A 31 1.16 -2.07 4.53
N HIS A 32 2.31 -2.76 4.61
CA HIS A 32 3.37 -2.39 5.55
C HIS A 32 3.93 -0.98 5.28
N ILE A 33 4.25 -0.67 4.02
CA ILE A 33 4.73 0.67 3.64
C ILE A 33 3.65 1.73 3.82
N GLY A 34 2.40 1.44 3.43
CA GLY A 34 1.26 2.34 3.64
C GLY A 34 0.98 2.64 5.11
N MET A 35 1.17 1.65 6.00
CA MET A 35 1.07 1.85 7.44
C MET A 35 2.19 2.75 7.97
N ARG A 36 3.42 2.62 7.44
CA ARG A 36 4.54 3.51 7.79
C ARG A 36 4.27 4.95 7.36
N LEU A 37 3.80 5.16 6.13
CA LEU A 37 3.37 6.48 5.64
C LEU A 37 2.24 7.07 6.51
N THR A 38 1.21 6.27 6.82
CA THR A 38 0.10 6.70 7.68
C THR A 38 0.58 7.08 9.09
N ASN A 39 1.43 6.25 9.70
CA ASN A 39 2.03 6.53 11.01
C ASN A 39 2.94 7.77 11.00
N ALA A 40 3.56 8.03 9.86
CA ALA A 40 4.35 9.22 9.59
C ALA A 40 3.49 10.44 9.19
N LYS A 41 2.16 10.34 9.29
CA LYS A 41 1.17 11.42 9.07
C LYS A 41 0.95 11.86 7.63
N PHE A 42 1.35 11.06 6.66
CA PHE A 42 0.94 11.27 5.27
C PHE A 42 -0.55 10.97 5.08
N ARG A 43 -1.18 11.66 4.14
CA ARG A 43 -2.58 11.44 3.76
C ARG A 43 -2.68 10.25 2.82
N CYS A 44 -2.83 9.07 3.40
CA CYS A 44 -2.82 7.82 2.66
C CYS A 44 -4.21 7.19 2.57
N ASP A 45 -4.54 6.73 1.37
CA ASP A 45 -5.64 5.82 1.13
C ASP A 45 -5.09 4.44 0.74
N VAL A 46 -5.01 3.52 1.71
CA VAL A 46 -4.28 2.24 1.58
C VAL A 46 -5.23 1.11 1.21
N ASN A 47 -4.92 0.40 0.12
CA ASN A 47 -5.57 -0.81 -0.35
C ASN A 47 -7.12 -0.76 -0.27
N PRO A 48 -7.80 0.07 -1.10
CA PRO A 48 -9.26 0.20 -1.05
C PRO A 48 -10.05 -1.08 -1.29
N TYR A 49 -9.46 -2.09 -1.93
CA TYR A 49 -10.06 -3.41 -2.14
C TYR A 49 -9.46 -4.48 -1.21
N GLY A 50 -8.62 -4.05 -0.26
CA GLY A 50 -7.67 -4.90 0.44
C GLY A 50 -6.50 -5.31 -0.46
N VAL A 51 -5.77 -6.35 -0.05
CA VAL A 51 -4.54 -6.78 -0.74
C VAL A 51 -4.85 -7.35 -2.12
N LEU A 52 -4.21 -6.80 -3.15
CA LEU A 52 -4.27 -7.26 -4.54
C LEU A 52 -2.86 -7.48 -5.06
N TYR A 53 -2.56 -8.68 -5.54
CA TYR A 53 -1.17 -9.03 -5.88
C TYR A 53 -0.80 -8.80 -7.35
N ASN A 54 -1.75 -8.92 -8.27
CA ASN A 54 -1.44 -8.93 -9.70
C ASN A 54 -1.86 -7.62 -10.38
N PRO A 55 -1.20 -7.24 -11.49
CA PRO A 55 -1.49 -6.00 -12.21
C PRO A 55 -2.95 -5.87 -12.64
N LEU A 56 -3.55 -6.90 -13.23
CA LEU A 56 -4.90 -6.78 -13.79
C LEU A 56 -5.99 -6.61 -12.72
N SER A 57 -5.84 -7.23 -11.55
CA SER A 57 -6.75 -6.98 -10.42
C SER A 57 -6.61 -5.56 -9.87
N ILE A 58 -5.39 -5.03 -9.79
CA ILE A 58 -5.16 -3.64 -9.34
C ILE A 58 -5.76 -2.65 -10.36
N SER A 59 -5.53 -2.89 -11.65
CA SER A 59 -6.11 -2.09 -12.74
C SER A 59 -7.64 -2.12 -12.71
N ALA A 60 -8.25 -3.30 -12.57
CA ALA A 60 -9.70 -3.44 -12.45
C ALA A 60 -10.23 -2.65 -11.24
N ALA A 61 -9.61 -2.76 -10.06
CA ALA A 61 -10.02 -1.99 -8.89
C ALA A 61 -9.92 -0.48 -9.11
N LEU A 62 -8.84 0.01 -9.74
CA LEU A 62 -8.68 1.43 -10.08
C LEU A 62 -9.77 1.91 -11.06
N ARG A 63 -10.09 1.12 -12.08
CA ARG A 63 -11.16 1.44 -13.04
C ARG A 63 -12.53 1.50 -12.34
N GLU A 64 -12.84 0.52 -11.50
CA GLU A 64 -14.09 0.49 -10.74
C GLU A 64 -14.20 1.69 -9.77
N ILE A 65 -13.09 2.10 -9.16
CA ILE A 65 -13.04 3.31 -8.33
C ILE A 65 -13.28 4.55 -9.19
N VAL A 66 -12.62 4.70 -10.33
CA VAL A 66 -12.79 5.86 -11.23
C VAL A 66 -14.22 5.95 -11.77
N GLU A 67 -14.84 4.81 -12.06
CA GLU A 67 -16.23 4.72 -12.53
C GLU A 67 -17.26 4.93 -11.41
N GLY A 68 -16.83 4.88 -10.14
CA GLY A 68 -17.74 4.97 -8.99
C GLY A 68 -18.67 3.76 -8.89
N LYS A 69 -18.16 2.57 -9.22
CA LYS A 69 -18.94 1.32 -9.25
C LYS A 69 -19.68 1.11 -7.93
N ARG A 70 -20.95 0.71 -8.05
CA ARG A 70 -21.75 0.22 -6.92
C ARG A 70 -21.97 -1.27 -7.06
N TYR A 71 -21.52 -2.03 -6.08
CA TYR A 71 -21.76 -3.45 -5.95
C TYR A 71 -23.21 -3.71 -5.52
N ALA A 72 -23.81 -4.72 -6.14
CA ALA A 72 -25.11 -5.28 -5.79
C ALA A 72 -24.96 -6.74 -5.33
N GLN A 73 -26.05 -7.34 -4.85
CA GLN A 73 -26.03 -8.73 -4.37
C GLN A 73 -25.51 -9.73 -5.42
N ASP A 74 -25.81 -9.49 -6.71
CA ASP A 74 -25.35 -10.35 -7.82
C ASP A 74 -23.83 -10.27 -8.08
N ASP A 75 -23.15 -9.27 -7.52
CA ASP A 75 -21.69 -9.18 -7.54
C ASP A 75 -21.03 -10.00 -6.40
N LEU A 76 -21.84 -10.55 -5.50
CA LEU A 76 -21.38 -11.33 -4.35
C LEU A 76 -21.65 -12.83 -4.53
N PHE A 77 -20.90 -13.63 -3.78
CA PHE A 77 -21.15 -15.06 -3.64
C PHE A 77 -21.03 -15.48 -2.18
N PHE A 78 -21.82 -16.49 -1.80
CA PHE A 78 -21.78 -17.04 -0.44
C PHE A 78 -20.85 -18.25 -0.39
N PHE A 79 -19.87 -18.23 0.53
CA PHE A 79 -18.96 -19.34 0.76
C PHE A 79 -18.48 -19.33 2.21
N ARG A 80 -18.40 -20.50 2.85
CA ARG A 80 -17.93 -20.64 4.25
C ARG A 80 -18.58 -19.62 5.22
N GLU A 81 -19.91 -19.56 5.18
CA GLU A 81 -20.73 -18.74 6.10
C GLU A 81 -20.63 -17.22 5.90
N CYS A 82 -19.89 -16.76 4.89
CA CYS A 82 -19.75 -15.34 4.56
C CYS A 82 -20.14 -15.04 3.11
N TRP A 83 -20.55 -13.80 2.88
CA TRP A 83 -20.69 -13.18 1.57
C TRP A 83 -19.38 -12.51 1.17
N HIS A 84 -18.97 -12.75 -0.07
CA HIS A 84 -17.68 -12.35 -0.60
C HIS A 84 -17.84 -11.65 -1.94
N SER A 85 -16.94 -10.73 -2.24
CA SER A 85 -16.71 -10.22 -3.60
C SER A 85 -15.45 -10.87 -4.19
N PRO A 86 -15.47 -11.31 -5.47
CA PRO A 86 -14.28 -11.87 -6.11
C PRO A 86 -13.09 -10.91 -6.18
N MET A 87 -13.34 -9.60 -6.07
CA MET A 87 -12.32 -8.55 -6.15
C MET A 87 -11.81 -8.06 -4.80
N HIS A 88 -12.48 -8.36 -3.70
CA HIS A 88 -12.14 -7.81 -2.39
C HIS A 88 -11.45 -8.83 -1.48
N HIS A 89 -10.57 -8.34 -0.61
CA HIS A 89 -9.97 -9.15 0.45
C HIS A 89 -11.02 -9.68 1.43
N GLY A 90 -10.68 -10.74 2.18
CA GLY A 90 -11.57 -11.36 3.15
C GLY A 90 -12.09 -10.41 4.24
N ASP A 91 -11.35 -9.33 4.54
CA ASP A 91 -11.74 -8.33 5.54
C ASP A 91 -13.00 -7.54 5.17
N PHE A 92 -13.43 -7.60 3.90
CA PHE A 92 -14.67 -6.99 3.42
C PHE A 92 -15.87 -7.92 3.54
N SER A 93 -15.66 -9.16 3.97
CA SER A 93 -16.66 -10.22 3.94
C SER A 93 -17.40 -10.30 5.27
N SER A 94 -18.71 -10.50 5.21
CA SER A 94 -19.57 -10.63 6.39
C SER A 94 -20.61 -11.74 6.19
N SER A 95 -21.20 -12.25 7.27
CA SER A 95 -22.31 -13.20 7.19
C SER A 95 -23.62 -12.58 6.64
N SER A 96 -23.70 -11.24 6.56
CA SER A 96 -24.80 -10.49 5.95
C SER A 96 -24.42 -9.92 4.58
N VAL A 97 -25.35 -10.05 3.61
CA VAL A 97 -25.26 -9.41 2.29
C VAL A 97 -25.19 -7.90 2.45
N GLU A 98 -26.09 -7.35 3.26
CA GLU A 98 -26.27 -5.93 3.47
C GLU A 98 -24.99 -5.32 4.06
N GLU A 99 -24.40 -5.97 5.06
CA GLU A 99 -23.17 -5.49 5.68
C GLU A 99 -21.97 -5.58 4.72
N THR A 100 -21.86 -6.69 3.98
CA THR A 100 -20.80 -6.86 2.96
C THR A 100 -20.89 -5.77 1.88
N LEU A 101 -22.10 -5.51 1.36
CA LEU A 101 -22.34 -4.46 0.38
C LEU A 101 -22.08 -3.07 0.95
N ARG A 102 -22.45 -2.83 2.22
CA ARG A 102 -22.21 -1.55 2.90
C ARG A 102 -20.71 -1.26 2.99
N ILE A 103 -19.92 -2.20 3.52
CA ILE A 103 -18.46 -2.06 3.66
C ILE A 103 -17.81 -1.79 2.30
N ILE A 104 -18.13 -2.58 1.29
CA ILE A 104 -17.58 -2.44 -0.07
C ILE A 104 -17.95 -1.08 -0.67
N ASN A 105 -19.24 -0.73 -0.70
CA ASN A 105 -19.71 0.46 -1.39
C ASN A 105 -19.28 1.75 -0.68
N GLU A 106 -19.25 1.79 0.65
CA GLU A 106 -18.71 2.94 1.40
C GLU A 106 -17.23 3.12 1.09
N ARG A 107 -16.46 2.02 1.01
CA ARG A 107 -15.04 2.08 0.73
C ARG A 107 -14.74 2.57 -0.69
N ILE A 108 -15.47 2.08 -1.69
CA ILE A 108 -15.35 2.53 -3.08
C ILE A 108 -15.77 3.99 -3.21
N ALA A 109 -16.88 4.40 -2.58
CA ALA A 109 -17.33 5.79 -2.62
C ALA A 109 -16.29 6.74 -2.01
N SER A 110 -15.66 6.34 -0.90
CA SER A 110 -14.56 7.11 -0.29
C SER A 110 -13.37 7.24 -1.25
N ALA A 111 -12.93 6.12 -1.85
CA ALA A 111 -11.81 6.12 -2.80
C ALA A 111 -12.11 6.89 -4.10
N HIS A 112 -13.36 6.86 -4.58
CA HIS A 112 -13.79 7.62 -5.75
C HIS A 112 -13.67 9.14 -5.52
N ASN A 113 -13.99 9.59 -4.30
CA ASN A 113 -13.87 11.01 -3.95
C ASN A 113 -12.41 11.49 -3.85
N THR A 114 -11.46 10.58 -3.62
CA THR A 114 -10.03 10.91 -3.47
C THR A 114 -9.24 10.72 -4.76
N VAL A 115 -9.59 9.74 -5.62
CA VAL A 115 -8.76 9.31 -6.76
C VAL A 115 -8.42 10.44 -7.73
N PHE A 116 -9.34 11.37 -8.00
CA PHE A 116 -9.11 12.48 -8.94
C PHE A 116 -8.22 13.59 -8.35
N ASN A 117 -8.04 13.60 -7.03
CA ASN A 117 -7.18 14.55 -6.32
C ASN A 117 -5.93 13.87 -5.75
N ALA A 118 -5.65 12.62 -6.15
CA ALA A 118 -4.45 11.92 -5.73
C ALA A 118 -3.24 12.56 -6.42
N ASP A 119 -2.21 12.87 -5.63
CA ASP A 119 -0.95 13.44 -6.13
C ASP A 119 0.02 12.32 -6.52
N CYS A 120 -0.06 11.17 -5.83
CA CYS A 120 0.76 10.00 -6.13
C CYS A 120 0.00 8.68 -5.94
N LEU A 121 0.07 7.81 -6.94
CA LEU A 121 -0.29 6.39 -6.84
C LEU A 121 0.97 5.57 -6.55
N LEU A 122 0.96 4.76 -5.49
CA LEU A 122 2.01 3.77 -5.22
C LEU A 122 1.46 2.37 -5.50
N LEU A 123 2.00 1.73 -6.54
CA LEU A 123 1.50 0.45 -7.05
C LEU A 123 2.55 -0.64 -6.82
N THR A 124 2.24 -1.57 -5.92
CA THR A 124 3.15 -2.68 -5.55
C THR A 124 2.69 -3.98 -6.18
N PHE A 125 3.34 -4.39 -7.27
CA PHE A 125 3.05 -5.68 -7.91
C PHE A 125 3.66 -6.85 -7.14
N GLY A 126 2.81 -7.80 -6.75
CA GLY A 126 3.19 -9.04 -6.07
C GLY A 126 3.55 -10.16 -7.05
N THR A 127 2.72 -10.41 -8.05
CA THR A 127 2.89 -11.54 -8.96
C THR A 127 2.27 -11.28 -10.33
N ALA A 128 2.87 -11.80 -11.40
CA ALA A 128 2.28 -11.87 -12.73
C ALA A 128 1.28 -13.04 -12.87
N TRP A 129 1.04 -13.83 -11.83
CA TRP A 129 0.03 -14.91 -11.88
C TRP A 129 -1.35 -14.38 -11.56
N VAL A 130 -2.32 -14.71 -12.40
CA VAL A 130 -3.75 -14.42 -12.21
C VAL A 130 -4.56 -15.68 -12.03
N TYR A 131 -5.69 -15.53 -11.35
CA TYR A 131 -6.76 -16.52 -11.30
C TYR A 131 -7.96 -15.96 -12.05
N GLU A 132 -8.46 -16.73 -12.99
CA GLU A 132 -9.61 -16.41 -13.82
C GLU A 132 -10.73 -17.37 -13.48
N GLN A 133 -11.90 -16.86 -13.12
CA GLN A 133 -13.04 -17.70 -12.76
C GLN A 133 -13.62 -18.35 -14.03
N LYS A 134 -13.66 -19.68 -14.08
CA LYS A 134 -14.02 -20.43 -15.32
C LYS A 134 -15.40 -20.10 -15.86
N HIS A 135 -16.36 -19.84 -14.98
CA HIS A 135 -17.75 -19.58 -15.37
C HIS A 135 -17.95 -18.20 -16.00
N THR A 136 -17.12 -17.21 -15.64
CA THR A 136 -17.29 -15.82 -16.06
C THR A 136 -16.17 -15.30 -16.94
N GLY A 137 -15.02 -15.98 -16.98
CA GLY A 137 -13.79 -15.50 -17.63
C GLY A 137 -13.17 -14.28 -16.95
N ARG A 138 -13.67 -13.88 -15.76
CA ARG A 138 -13.20 -12.69 -15.06
C ARG A 138 -12.01 -13.02 -14.18
N ILE A 139 -11.03 -12.13 -14.17
CA ILE A 139 -9.93 -12.17 -13.22
C ILE A 139 -10.47 -11.85 -11.83
N VAL A 140 -10.04 -12.61 -10.82
CA VAL A 140 -10.43 -12.41 -9.43
C VAL A 140 -9.25 -11.88 -8.62
N GLY A 141 -9.52 -10.90 -7.75
CA GLY A 141 -8.55 -10.38 -6.79
C GLY A 141 -8.30 -11.32 -5.62
N ASN A 142 -9.32 -12.12 -5.24
CA ASN A 142 -9.23 -13.10 -4.17
C ASN A 142 -10.09 -14.34 -4.48
N CYS A 143 -9.51 -15.54 -4.33
CA CYS A 143 -10.22 -16.80 -4.54
C CYS A 143 -11.03 -17.27 -3.31
N HIS A 144 -10.92 -16.58 -2.16
CA HIS A 144 -11.64 -16.88 -0.92
C HIS A 144 -11.57 -18.35 -0.47
N LYS A 145 -10.44 -19.01 -0.75
CA LYS A 145 -10.21 -20.45 -0.46
C LYS A 145 -11.24 -21.39 -1.14
N GLN A 146 -11.90 -20.95 -2.21
CA GLN A 146 -12.73 -21.79 -3.06
C GLN A 146 -11.86 -22.86 -3.76
N PRO A 147 -12.47 -23.99 -4.19
CA PRO A 147 -11.73 -25.07 -4.84
C PRO A 147 -10.96 -24.60 -6.08
N GLU A 148 -9.72 -25.07 -6.26
CA GLU A 148 -8.86 -24.66 -7.38
C GLU A 148 -9.46 -24.98 -8.75
N LYS A 149 -10.31 -26.03 -8.84
CA LYS A 149 -11.02 -26.40 -10.07
C LYS A 149 -11.93 -25.31 -10.64
N GLU A 150 -12.36 -24.35 -9.81
CA GLU A 150 -13.22 -23.22 -10.21
C GLU A 150 -12.46 -22.15 -11.01
N PHE A 151 -11.12 -22.22 -11.00
CA PHE A 151 -10.27 -21.20 -11.59
C PHE A 151 -9.36 -21.78 -12.66
N THR A 152 -9.09 -20.96 -13.68
CA THR A 152 -7.96 -21.13 -14.58
C THR A 152 -6.85 -20.23 -14.08
N ARG A 153 -5.70 -20.80 -13.81
CA ARG A 153 -4.53 -20.06 -13.36
C ARG A 153 -3.55 -19.90 -14.51
N ARG A 154 -3.13 -18.67 -14.80
CA ARG A 154 -2.14 -18.38 -15.85
C ARG A 154 -1.21 -17.25 -15.44
N ARG A 155 -0.03 -17.20 -16.04
CA ARG A 155 0.86 -16.05 -15.93
C ARG A 155 0.50 -15.04 -17.02
N LEU A 156 0.50 -13.77 -16.65
CA LEU A 156 0.34 -12.66 -17.58
C LEU A 156 1.58 -12.55 -18.46
N GLU A 157 1.37 -12.05 -19.67
CA GLU A 157 2.46 -11.64 -20.55
C GLU A 157 2.80 -10.16 -20.34
N VAL A 158 4.03 -9.76 -20.68
CA VAL A 158 4.49 -8.37 -20.53
C VAL A 158 3.58 -7.42 -21.31
N ASP A 159 3.27 -7.76 -22.57
CA ASP A 159 2.43 -6.93 -23.44
C ASP A 159 1.01 -6.78 -22.91
N GLU A 160 0.46 -7.81 -22.26
CA GLU A 160 -0.87 -7.77 -21.64
C GLU A 160 -0.93 -6.70 -20.53
N ILE A 161 0.10 -6.67 -19.67
CA ILE A 161 0.20 -5.67 -18.59
C ILE A 161 0.40 -4.27 -19.18
N VAL A 162 1.33 -4.12 -20.14
CA VAL A 162 1.66 -2.81 -20.72
C VAL A 162 0.46 -2.21 -21.46
N LEU A 163 -0.28 -3.00 -22.25
CA LEU A 163 -1.45 -2.52 -22.98
C LEU A 163 -2.55 -2.03 -22.02
N ASP A 164 -2.87 -2.82 -21.00
CA ASP A 164 -3.90 -2.45 -20.02
C ASP A 164 -3.49 -1.19 -19.23
N TYR A 165 -2.26 -1.14 -18.72
CA TYR A 165 -1.79 -0.01 -17.94
C TYR A 165 -1.58 1.26 -18.78
N THR A 166 -1.19 1.14 -20.05
CA THR A 166 -1.11 2.31 -20.94
C THR A 166 -2.49 2.96 -21.08
N SER A 167 -3.55 2.15 -21.26
CA SER A 167 -4.93 2.63 -21.30
C SER A 167 -5.35 3.26 -19.97
N LEU A 168 -5.11 2.58 -18.85
CA LEU A 168 -5.46 3.07 -17.51
C LEU A 168 -4.77 4.41 -17.19
N LEU A 169 -3.45 4.46 -17.36
CA LEU A 169 -2.64 5.64 -17.05
C LEU A 169 -3.01 6.82 -17.96
N SER A 170 -3.23 6.59 -19.25
CA SER A 170 -3.70 7.65 -20.15
C SER A 170 -5.03 8.25 -19.69
N GLY A 171 -5.97 7.41 -19.22
CA GLY A 171 -7.25 7.88 -18.69
C GLY A 171 -7.14 8.66 -17.39
N LEU A 172 -6.25 8.24 -16.48
CA LEU A 172 -5.98 8.94 -15.23
C LEU A 172 -5.28 10.30 -15.49
N LEU A 173 -4.24 10.29 -16.33
CA LEU A 173 -3.45 11.48 -16.65
C LEU A 173 -4.25 12.51 -17.45
N ALA A 174 -5.21 12.08 -18.28
CA ALA A 174 -6.13 12.99 -18.96
C ALA A 174 -7.00 13.82 -17.98
N ARG A 175 -7.18 13.35 -16.74
CA ARG A 175 -7.92 14.06 -15.68
C ARG A 175 -6.99 14.79 -14.71
N ASN A 176 -5.80 14.25 -14.44
CA ASN A 176 -4.80 14.83 -13.57
C ASN A 176 -3.40 14.67 -14.20
N LEU A 177 -2.93 15.68 -14.92
CA LEU A 177 -1.64 15.65 -15.62
C LEU A 177 -0.43 15.60 -14.67
N ASP A 178 -0.59 16.08 -13.43
CA ASP A 178 0.48 16.15 -12.44
C ASP A 178 0.61 14.86 -11.63
N LEU A 179 -0.33 13.92 -11.79
CA LEU A 179 -0.33 12.64 -11.07
C LEU A 179 1.00 11.90 -11.29
N LYS A 180 1.64 11.53 -10.17
CA LYS A 180 2.81 10.65 -10.18
C LYS A 180 2.38 9.22 -9.89
N VAL A 181 3.06 8.26 -10.50
CA VAL A 181 2.83 6.82 -10.30
C VAL A 181 4.17 6.15 -10.02
N ILE A 182 4.34 5.67 -8.79
CA ILE A 182 5.53 4.93 -8.38
C ILE A 182 5.16 3.45 -8.37
N PHE A 183 5.70 2.70 -9.31
CA PHE A 183 5.67 1.24 -9.28
C PHE A 183 6.77 0.70 -8.38
N THR A 184 6.49 -0.43 -7.75
CA THR A 184 7.51 -1.27 -7.11
C THR A 184 7.12 -2.73 -7.28
N VAL A 185 8.10 -3.61 -7.37
CA VAL A 185 7.85 -5.05 -7.29
C VAL A 185 8.01 -5.48 -5.83
N SER A 186 7.06 -6.27 -5.33
CA SER A 186 7.08 -6.76 -3.96
C SER A 186 8.25 -7.72 -3.75
N PRO A 187 9.02 -7.61 -2.65
CA PRO A 187 10.06 -8.56 -2.29
C PRO A 187 9.51 -9.91 -1.79
N ILE A 188 8.20 -10.02 -1.53
CA ILE A 188 7.58 -11.27 -1.07
C ILE A 188 7.72 -12.36 -2.14
N ARG A 189 8.20 -13.55 -1.72
CA ARG A 189 8.47 -14.68 -2.60
C ARG A 189 7.24 -15.57 -2.79
N HIS A 190 6.73 -15.70 -4.01
CA HIS A 190 5.63 -16.63 -4.30
C HIS A 190 6.16 -18.04 -4.57
N VAL A 191 6.46 -18.78 -3.49
CA VAL A 191 7.16 -20.08 -3.56
C VAL A 191 6.29 -21.26 -3.98
N ARG A 192 4.95 -21.10 -4.06
CA ARG A 192 4.00 -22.18 -4.39
C ARG A 192 4.34 -22.92 -5.68
N ASP A 193 4.89 -22.21 -6.67
CA ASP A 193 5.24 -22.76 -7.99
C ASP A 193 6.75 -22.99 -8.17
N GLY A 194 7.50 -22.90 -7.08
CA GLY A 194 8.94 -22.93 -7.09
C GLY A 194 9.59 -21.58 -7.37
N LEU A 195 10.85 -21.48 -6.96
CA LEU A 195 11.61 -20.24 -7.02
C LEU A 195 11.86 -19.75 -8.45
N HIS A 196 12.03 -20.68 -9.41
CA HIS A 196 12.19 -20.32 -10.81
C HIS A 196 10.94 -19.63 -11.38
N ALA A 197 9.75 -20.19 -11.14
CA ALA A 197 8.50 -19.57 -11.56
C ALA A 197 8.25 -18.22 -10.88
N ASN A 198 8.66 -18.06 -9.62
CA ASN A 198 8.68 -16.76 -8.95
C ASN A 198 9.60 -15.77 -9.68
N GLN A 199 10.84 -16.15 -10.01
CA GLN A 199 11.75 -15.25 -10.73
C GLN A 199 11.20 -14.83 -12.09
N LEU A 200 10.62 -15.76 -12.85
CA LEU A 200 9.99 -15.42 -14.12
C LEU A 200 8.81 -14.47 -13.93
N SER A 201 7.98 -14.69 -12.90
CA SER A 201 6.87 -13.79 -12.54
C SER A 201 7.37 -12.38 -12.22
N LYS A 202 8.42 -12.25 -11.38
CA LYS A 202 9.01 -10.95 -11.03
C LYS A 202 9.64 -10.28 -12.25
N ALA A 203 10.35 -11.03 -13.10
CA ALA A 203 10.93 -10.53 -14.34
C ALA A 203 9.86 -9.98 -15.30
N THR A 204 8.73 -10.66 -15.45
CA THR A 204 7.58 -10.16 -16.23
C THR A 204 7.09 -8.81 -15.70
N LEU A 205 6.95 -8.66 -14.38
CA LEU A 205 6.52 -7.40 -13.76
C LEU A 205 7.54 -6.28 -13.98
N LEU A 206 8.83 -6.56 -13.79
CA LEU A 206 9.92 -5.60 -14.00
C LEU A 206 9.96 -5.10 -15.44
N LEU A 207 9.89 -6.02 -16.41
CA LEU A 207 9.87 -5.67 -17.84
C LEU A 207 8.64 -4.85 -18.23
N ALA A 208 7.48 -5.12 -17.63
CA ALA A 208 6.28 -4.33 -17.86
C ALA A 208 6.42 -2.91 -17.28
N VAL A 209 6.93 -2.77 -16.06
CA VAL A 209 7.17 -1.47 -15.43
C VAL A 209 8.19 -0.64 -16.21
N ASP A 210 9.29 -1.24 -16.66
CA ASP A 210 10.31 -0.58 -17.48
C ASP A 210 9.71 0.04 -18.76
N ARG A 211 8.87 -0.73 -19.48
CA ARG A 211 8.17 -0.22 -20.66
C ARG A 211 7.16 0.88 -20.33
N LEU A 212 6.48 0.81 -19.19
CA LEU A 212 5.55 1.85 -18.75
C LEU A 212 6.28 3.13 -18.35
N GLN A 213 7.44 3.03 -17.70
CA GLN A 213 8.30 4.19 -17.44
C GLN A 213 8.74 4.86 -18.73
N ALA A 214 9.18 4.08 -19.73
CA ALA A 214 9.57 4.60 -21.03
C ALA A 214 8.40 5.29 -21.78
N ALA A 215 7.17 4.78 -21.62
CA ALA A 215 5.97 5.36 -22.23
C ALA A 215 5.49 6.65 -21.54
N PHE A 216 5.76 6.81 -20.24
CA PHE A 216 5.30 7.95 -19.43
C PHE A 216 6.43 8.51 -18.53
N PRO A 217 7.53 9.01 -19.11
CA PRO A 217 8.77 9.31 -18.37
C PRO A 217 8.62 10.39 -17.29
N GLU A 218 7.66 11.30 -17.43
CA GLU A 218 7.41 12.39 -16.48
C GLU A 218 6.48 12.00 -15.31
N ASN A 219 5.74 10.90 -15.46
CA ASN A 219 4.67 10.51 -14.54
C ASN A 219 4.93 9.16 -13.87
N VAL A 220 5.67 8.26 -14.53
CA VAL A 220 5.85 6.88 -14.07
C VAL A 220 7.28 6.63 -13.62
N PHE A 221 7.41 6.13 -12.40
CA PHE A 221 8.69 5.87 -11.73
C PHE A 221 8.72 4.44 -11.19
N TYR A 222 9.93 3.95 -10.93
CA TYR A 222 10.15 2.67 -10.27
C TYR A 222 10.97 2.85 -9.00
N PHE A 223 10.49 2.25 -7.91
CA PHE A 223 11.25 2.11 -6.67
C PHE A 223 11.68 0.65 -6.50
N PRO A 224 12.99 0.36 -6.33
CA PRO A 224 13.54 -0.99 -6.41
C PRO A 224 13.45 -1.78 -5.08
N ALA A 225 12.26 -1.91 -4.50
CA ALA A 225 12.10 -2.64 -3.23
C ALA A 225 12.48 -4.13 -3.31
N TYR A 226 12.23 -4.76 -4.47
CA TYR A 226 12.56 -6.16 -4.71
C TYR A 226 14.08 -6.36 -4.67
N GLU A 227 14.81 -5.53 -5.40
CA GLU A 227 16.27 -5.55 -5.49
C GLU A 227 16.91 -5.18 -4.16
N LEU A 228 16.40 -4.20 -3.42
CA LEU A 228 16.90 -3.88 -2.07
C LEU A 228 16.90 -5.11 -1.16
N VAL A 229 15.80 -5.88 -1.16
CA VAL A 229 15.71 -7.07 -0.30
C VAL A 229 16.54 -8.22 -0.86
N LEU A 230 16.52 -8.46 -2.17
CA LEU A 230 17.23 -9.60 -2.75
C LEU A 230 18.74 -9.40 -2.87
N ASP A 231 19.19 -8.17 -3.11
CA ASP A 231 20.58 -7.86 -3.45
C ASP A 231 21.35 -7.15 -2.34
N GLU A 232 20.72 -6.30 -1.52
CA GLU A 232 21.41 -5.74 -0.33
C GLU A 232 21.18 -6.62 0.91
N LEU A 233 19.96 -7.13 1.09
CA LEU A 233 19.55 -7.95 2.26
C LEU A 233 19.56 -9.46 1.97
N ARG A 234 20.63 -9.96 1.34
CA ARG A 234 20.80 -11.34 0.81
C ARG A 234 20.64 -12.51 1.81
N ASP A 235 20.49 -12.25 3.10
CA ASP A 235 20.55 -13.25 4.17
C ASP A 235 19.15 -13.60 4.71
N TYR A 236 18.91 -14.88 5.04
CA TYR A 236 17.63 -15.35 5.59
C TYR A 236 17.22 -14.65 6.90
N ARG A 237 18.15 -14.04 7.64
CA ARG A 237 17.84 -13.20 8.81
C ARG A 237 16.90 -12.02 8.52
N PHE A 238 16.80 -11.64 7.24
CA PHE A 238 15.92 -10.58 6.75
C PHE A 238 14.55 -11.08 6.28
N TYR A 239 14.26 -12.36 6.46
CA TYR A 239 12.96 -12.95 6.23
C TYR A 239 12.27 -13.28 7.56
N ALA A 240 10.94 -13.24 7.55
CA ALA A 240 10.11 -13.68 8.65
C ALA A 240 10.20 -15.22 8.83
N GLU A 241 9.54 -15.75 9.84
CA GLU A 241 9.58 -17.18 10.19
C GLU A 241 9.15 -18.11 9.05
N ASP A 242 8.33 -17.62 8.13
CA ASP A 242 7.88 -18.37 6.95
C ASP A 242 8.89 -18.41 5.79
N MET A 243 10.04 -17.74 5.93
CA MET A 243 11.12 -17.66 4.93
C MET A 243 10.69 -17.08 3.58
N VAL A 244 9.53 -16.40 3.54
CA VAL A 244 8.89 -15.87 2.34
C VAL A 244 8.67 -14.37 2.44
N HIS A 245 8.13 -13.91 3.57
CA HIS A 245 7.91 -12.50 3.81
C HIS A 245 9.18 -11.83 4.34
N PRO A 246 9.45 -10.57 3.99
CA PRO A 246 10.49 -9.79 4.65
C PRO A 246 10.21 -9.67 6.16
N SER A 247 11.25 -9.70 6.98
CA SER A 247 11.16 -9.39 8.40
C SER A 247 10.92 -7.89 8.63
N GLU A 248 10.49 -7.49 9.83
CA GLU A 248 10.33 -6.06 10.12
C GLU A 248 11.62 -5.25 10.00
N VAL A 249 12.78 -5.89 10.22
CA VAL A 249 14.08 -5.25 9.98
C VAL A 249 14.27 -4.95 8.49
N ALA A 250 13.89 -5.88 7.61
CA ALA A 250 13.95 -5.67 6.17
C ALA A 250 12.95 -4.61 5.70
N VAL A 251 11.71 -4.63 6.21
CA VAL A 251 10.70 -3.61 5.91
C VAL A 251 11.16 -2.22 6.39
N GLN A 252 11.74 -2.12 7.59
CA GLN A 252 12.33 -0.89 8.11
C GLN A 252 13.43 -0.37 7.21
N TYR A 253 14.33 -1.25 6.76
CA TYR A 253 15.41 -0.86 5.87
C TYR A 253 14.88 -0.33 4.53
N VAL A 254 13.92 -1.01 3.91
CA VAL A 254 13.31 -0.52 2.66
C VAL A 254 12.58 0.82 2.87
N TRP A 255 11.92 1.01 4.01
CA TRP A 255 11.33 2.30 4.38
C TRP A 255 12.36 3.42 4.49
N GLU A 256 13.53 3.16 5.07
CA GLU A 256 14.63 4.14 5.15
C GLU A 256 15.16 4.49 3.76
N ARG A 257 15.33 3.49 2.88
CA ARG A 257 15.76 3.70 1.50
C ARG A 257 14.71 4.51 0.72
N PHE A 258 13.43 4.16 0.84
CA PHE A 258 12.32 4.93 0.26
C PHE A 258 12.31 6.37 0.76
N SER A 259 12.45 6.56 2.08
CA SER A 259 12.47 7.89 2.70
C SER A 259 13.62 8.74 2.20
N SER A 260 14.81 8.15 2.04
CA SER A 260 16.00 8.86 1.55
C SER A 260 15.90 9.28 0.08
N ALA A 261 15.11 8.57 -0.73
CA ALA A 261 14.93 8.89 -2.14
C ALA A 261 13.77 9.87 -2.37
N CYS A 262 12.67 9.71 -1.64
CA CYS A 262 11.42 10.39 -1.94
C CYS A 262 11.13 11.59 -1.03
N PHE A 263 11.87 11.82 0.05
CA PHE A 263 11.53 12.87 1.02
C PHE A 263 12.63 13.93 1.16
N SER A 264 12.19 15.19 1.21
CA SER A 264 13.05 16.33 1.53
C SER A 264 13.50 16.30 2.99
N ALA A 265 14.54 17.07 3.32
CA ALA A 265 14.99 17.24 4.71
C ALA A 265 13.89 17.77 5.64
N GLU A 266 13.03 18.67 5.15
CA GLU A 266 11.86 19.16 5.90
C GLU A 266 10.84 18.04 6.14
N THR A 267 10.52 17.26 5.11
CA THR A 267 9.62 16.11 5.22
C THR A 267 10.14 15.10 6.24
N LEU A 268 11.44 14.76 6.19
CA LEU A 268 12.09 13.86 7.14
C LEU A 268 12.00 14.38 8.59
N GLN A 269 12.14 15.69 8.80
CA GLN A 269 11.97 16.31 10.12
C GLN A 269 10.53 16.13 10.64
N ILE A 270 9.51 16.30 9.79
CA ILE A 270 8.10 16.10 10.19
C ILE A 270 7.86 14.62 10.53
N ILE A 271 8.44 13.69 9.79
CA ILE A 271 8.36 12.25 10.08
C ILE A 271 8.95 11.95 11.46
N GLU A 272 10.14 12.47 11.76
CA GLU A 272 10.81 12.27 13.05
C GLU A 272 9.96 12.80 14.23
N GLU A 273 9.45 14.04 14.12
CA GLU A 273 8.57 14.63 15.14
C GLU A 273 7.28 13.80 15.34
N SER A 274 6.68 13.34 14.25
CA SER A 274 5.49 12.49 14.27
C SER A 274 5.76 11.14 14.93
N GLU A 275 6.91 10.52 14.64
CA GLU A 275 7.35 9.28 15.27
C GLU A 275 7.61 9.48 16.77
N ASN A 276 8.23 10.59 17.16
CA ASN A 276 8.50 10.91 18.55
C ASN A 276 7.19 11.04 19.36
N ILE A 277 6.17 11.70 18.81
CA ILE A 277 4.84 11.80 19.40
C ILE A 277 4.21 10.40 19.55
N ARG A 278 4.24 9.60 18.47
CA ARG A 278 3.67 8.24 18.47
C ARG A 278 4.35 7.34 19.51
N ARG A 279 5.68 7.35 19.57
CA ARG A 279 6.47 6.57 20.56
C ARG A 279 6.17 7.02 21.98
N ALA A 280 6.08 8.33 22.23
CA ALA A 280 5.72 8.88 23.52
C ALA A 280 4.33 8.41 24.00
N LEU A 281 3.35 8.35 23.09
CA LEU A 281 1.99 7.88 23.40
C LEU A 281 1.87 6.36 23.56
N ALA A 282 2.76 5.59 22.93
CA ALA A 282 2.83 4.14 23.07
C ALA A 282 3.46 3.71 24.41
N HIS A 283 4.20 4.58 25.09
CA HIS A 283 4.80 4.28 26.38
C HIS A 283 3.73 3.97 27.43
N LYS A 284 3.86 2.82 28.12
CA LYS A 284 2.97 2.44 29.23
C LYS A 284 3.51 3.06 30.54
N PRO A 285 2.82 4.03 31.15
CA PRO A 285 3.29 4.63 32.41
C PRO A 285 3.18 3.64 33.57
N PHE A 286 4.13 3.68 34.50
CA PHE A 286 4.08 2.91 35.75
C PHE A 286 2.98 3.42 36.70
N HIS A 287 2.76 4.74 36.73
CA HIS A 287 1.73 5.38 37.56
C HIS A 287 0.85 6.31 36.69
N PRO A 288 -0.21 5.77 36.06
CA PRO A 288 -1.06 6.54 35.14
C PRO A 288 -1.78 7.75 35.78
N GLY A 289 -2.00 7.76 37.10
CA GLY A 289 -2.64 8.89 37.81
C GLY A 289 -1.67 9.94 38.35
N SER A 290 -0.36 9.75 38.15
CA SER A 290 0.67 10.65 38.70
C SER A 290 0.67 12.02 38.03
N GLU A 291 1.04 13.06 38.79
CA GLU A 291 1.18 14.42 38.25
C GLU A 291 2.31 14.49 37.21
N GLU A 292 3.34 13.67 37.35
CA GLU A 292 4.41 13.51 36.38
C GLU A 292 3.88 13.04 35.03
N TYR A 293 3.00 12.03 35.01
CA TYR A 293 2.41 11.54 33.77
C TYR A 293 1.44 12.54 33.15
N LYS A 294 0.65 13.27 33.96
CA LYS A 294 -0.21 14.35 33.45
C LYS A 294 0.61 15.47 32.81
N ARG A 295 1.72 15.90 33.43
CA ARG A 295 2.65 16.88 32.84
C ARG A 295 3.25 16.36 31.53
N PHE A 296 3.64 15.09 31.48
CA PHE A 296 4.15 14.45 30.27
C PHE A 296 3.12 14.47 29.12
N LEU A 297 1.87 14.11 29.39
CA LEU A 297 0.79 14.21 28.38
C LEU A 297 0.56 15.66 27.93
N GLY A 298 0.60 16.63 28.86
CA GLY A 298 0.53 18.05 28.53
C GLY A 298 1.66 18.50 27.60
N GLN A 299 2.89 18.01 27.79
CA GLN A 299 4.01 18.27 26.89
C GLN A 299 3.78 17.70 25.49
N ILE A 300 3.15 16.53 25.37
CA ILE A 300 2.79 15.95 24.07
C ILE A 300 1.77 16.83 23.35
N VAL A 301 0.71 17.27 24.04
CA VAL A 301 -0.29 18.19 23.46
C VAL A 301 0.38 19.48 22.96
N LEU A 302 1.25 20.09 23.77
CA LEU A 302 1.99 21.29 23.36
C LEU A 302 2.89 21.05 22.14
N LYS A 303 3.51 19.87 22.03
CA LYS A 303 4.28 19.50 20.83
C LYS A 303 3.39 19.38 19.59
N ILE A 304 2.23 18.72 19.72
CA ILE A 304 1.25 18.62 18.64
C ILE A 304 0.77 20.02 18.23
N ASP A 305 0.47 20.90 19.18
CA ASP A 305 0.00 22.26 18.89
C ASP A 305 1.04 23.10 18.15
N ARG A 306 2.32 22.98 18.53
CA ARG A 306 3.42 23.63 17.80
C ARG A 306 3.57 23.08 16.39
N LEU A 307 3.48 21.76 16.23
CA LEU A 307 3.64 21.11 14.93
C LEU A 307 2.48 21.47 14.00
N ASN A 308 1.23 21.43 14.49
CA ASN A 308 0.06 21.86 13.73
C ASN A 308 0.03 23.37 13.47
N GLY A 309 0.61 24.19 14.35
CA GLY A 309 0.79 25.62 14.10
C GLY A 309 1.73 25.90 12.92
N LYS A 310 2.79 25.08 12.76
CA LYS A 310 3.71 25.15 11.61
C LYS A 310 3.14 24.47 10.36
N TYR A 311 2.42 23.37 10.54
CA TYR A 311 1.89 22.50 9.48
C TYR A 311 0.40 22.20 9.70
N PRO A 312 -0.51 23.13 9.34
CA PRO A 312 -1.94 23.01 9.65
C PRO A 312 -2.64 21.81 9.00
N TYR A 313 -2.02 21.20 7.98
CA TYR A 313 -2.56 20.07 7.25
C TYR A 313 -2.35 18.71 7.93
N LEU A 314 -1.52 18.64 8.99
CA LEU A 314 -1.25 17.41 9.74
C LEU A 314 -2.42 17.06 10.67
N ASP A 315 -2.87 15.81 10.60
CA ASP A 315 -3.94 15.31 11.45
C ASP A 315 -3.40 14.54 12.67
N PHE A 316 -3.54 15.18 13.83
CA PHE A 316 -3.26 14.61 15.15
C PHE A 316 -4.51 14.55 16.04
N GLN A 317 -5.72 14.58 15.47
CA GLN A 317 -6.96 14.56 16.26
C GLN A 317 -7.01 13.34 17.19
N LYS A 318 -6.70 12.15 16.66
CA LYS A 318 -6.68 10.91 17.45
C LYS A 318 -5.70 10.97 18.62
N GLU A 319 -4.49 11.48 18.40
CA GLU A 319 -3.47 11.63 19.44
C GLU A 319 -3.89 12.64 20.50
N ARG A 320 -4.51 13.76 20.10
CA ARG A 320 -5.06 14.75 21.01
C ARG A 320 -6.17 14.17 21.87
N GLU A 321 -7.14 13.49 21.26
CA GLU A 321 -8.22 12.82 21.96
C GLU A 321 -7.69 11.79 22.96
N LEU A 322 -6.70 10.99 22.55
CA LEU A 322 -6.04 10.02 23.43
C LEU A 322 -5.37 10.69 24.64
N CYS A 323 -4.68 11.82 24.43
CA CYS A 323 -4.12 12.62 25.54
C CYS A 323 -5.23 13.12 26.46
N HIS A 324 -6.30 13.68 25.91
CA HIS A 324 -7.41 14.22 26.69
C HIS A 324 -8.15 13.16 27.50
N ILE A 325 -8.37 11.97 26.93
CA ILE A 325 -8.97 10.83 27.64
C ILE A 325 -8.07 10.43 28.82
N ARG A 326 -6.76 10.30 28.59
CA ARG A 326 -5.79 9.89 29.62
C ARG A 326 -5.53 10.96 30.69
N LEU A 327 -5.73 12.25 30.37
CA LEU A 327 -5.63 13.36 31.33
C LEU A 327 -6.84 13.49 32.25
N LYS A 328 -8.00 12.95 31.85
CA LYS A 328 -9.24 12.96 32.62
C LYS A 328 -9.37 11.78 33.60
N ILE A 329 -8.43 10.81 33.55
CA ILE A 329 -8.29 9.67 34.47
C ILE A 329 -7.38 10.07 35.63
#